data_AF-A0ABD1UIF4-F1
#
_entry.id   AF-A0ABD1UIF4-F1
#
_cell.length_a   1.000
_cell.length_b   1.000
_cell.length_c   1.000
_cell.angle_alpha   90.00
_cell.angle_beta   90.00
_cell.angle_gamma   90.00
#
_symmetry.space_group_name_H-M   'P 1'
#
loop_
_entity.id
_entity.type
_entity.pdbx_description
1 polymer ?
#
loop_
_entity_poly.entity_id
_entity_poly.type
_entity_poly.pdbx_seq_one_letter_code
_entity_poly.pdbx_strand_id
1 'polypeptide(L)'
;MEFQREIKKRKCHKEEEEEDQPLNRLRCLPHEISLDILSRLPIKYVIQLRFHPVTKEYKVIKIVYYRSAYNLEKPSHFQRLTYINSRKSDVQIYNLCTNEWRSLGEAPYRLEKKSSPGVLVNGRLHWMSQWGRYILSFDLAEDSFQEIPIPDQTLRSWMNCHLSVLGGYLSAALPSRGGNRALDIWVMKEYGVQESWVKEFNLGAYSQGFIPPELQKPHRIWKNFLGRRLVRIICLLKTGDILVEYRGGTLVSYNPVSGMFKNLSFQGMPRLFQTTVHVGSLYPVVHS
;
A
#
# COMPACT_ATOMS: atom_id res chain seq x y z
N MET A 1 -61.57 -19.10 -10.90
CA MET A 1 -62.10 -20.41 -10.49
C MET A 1 -61.27 -21.46 -11.23
N GLU A 2 -60.10 -21.82 -10.71
CA GLU A 2 -59.88 -22.99 -9.82
C GLU A 2 -60.35 -24.29 -10.49
N PHE A 3 -59.53 -25.32 -10.70
CA PHE A 3 -58.81 -26.06 -9.66
C PHE A 3 -57.70 -26.96 -10.25
N GLN A 4 -56.67 -27.24 -9.43
CA GLN A 4 -55.51 -28.10 -9.72
C GLN A 4 -55.81 -29.61 -9.60
N ARG A 5 -55.01 -30.55 -10.11
CA ARG A 5 -53.74 -31.17 -9.61
C ARG A 5 -53.42 -32.34 -10.57
N GLU A 6 -52.19 -32.81 -10.78
CA GLU A 6 -51.56 -33.82 -9.92
C GLU A 6 -50.08 -34.11 -10.28
N ILE A 7 -49.41 -34.76 -9.35
CA ILE A 7 -47.96 -34.88 -9.09
C ILE A 7 -47.33 -36.10 -9.79
N LYS A 8 -46.06 -36.01 -10.18
CA LYS A 8 -45.12 -37.16 -10.12
C LYS A 8 -43.71 -36.74 -9.72
N LYS A 9 -43.27 -37.27 -8.57
CA LYS A 9 -41.91 -37.24 -8.01
C LYS A 9 -41.11 -38.47 -8.45
N ARG A 10 -39.77 -38.36 -8.29
CA ARG A 10 -38.69 -39.39 -8.29
C ARG A 10 -37.99 -39.54 -9.65
N LYS A 11 -36.66 -39.63 -9.77
CA LYS A 11 -35.66 -40.13 -8.82
C LYS A 11 -34.25 -39.60 -9.20
N CYS A 12 -33.43 -39.38 -8.18
CA CYS A 12 -31.99 -39.16 -8.26
C CYS A 12 -31.30 -40.44 -8.75
N HIS A 13 -30.41 -40.33 -9.74
CA HIS A 13 -29.31 -41.28 -9.93
C HIS A 13 -27.99 -40.50 -9.79
N LYS A 14 -27.28 -40.83 -8.72
CA LYS A 14 -25.84 -40.69 -8.59
C LYS A 14 -25.18 -41.73 -9.48
N GLU A 15 -24.23 -41.29 -10.30
CA GLU A 15 -23.01 -42.04 -10.61
C GLU A 15 -21.85 -41.05 -10.38
N GLU A 16 -21.16 -41.25 -9.26
CA GLU A 16 -19.80 -40.79 -8.93
C GLU A 16 -18.86 -41.87 -9.52
N GLU A 17 -17.88 -41.54 -10.37
CA GLU A 17 -16.42 -41.45 -10.10
C GLU A 17 -15.73 -41.73 -11.47
N GLU A 18 -14.59 -41.20 -11.92
CA GLU A 18 -13.59 -40.29 -11.36
C GLU A 18 -12.63 -39.80 -12.48
N GLU A 19 -12.17 -38.56 -12.31
CA GLU A 19 -10.88 -37.94 -12.67
C GLU A 19 -10.13 -38.21 -14.00
N ASP A 20 -9.93 -37.13 -14.77
CA ASP A 20 -8.57 -36.58 -14.90
C ASP A 20 -8.58 -35.03 -15.08
N GLN A 21 -8.32 -34.35 -13.95
CA GLN A 21 -7.77 -33.00 -13.68
C GLN A 21 -7.98 -31.80 -14.63
N PRO A 22 -8.55 -30.66 -14.15
CA PRO A 22 -8.37 -29.36 -14.78
C PRO A 22 -7.13 -28.64 -14.23
N LEU A 23 -6.18 -28.40 -15.14
CA LEU A 23 -4.99 -27.56 -14.96
C LEU A 23 -5.33 -26.18 -14.37
N ASN A 24 -4.84 -25.92 -13.14
CA ASN A 24 -4.28 -24.66 -12.64
C ASN A 24 -4.73 -23.34 -13.31
N ARG A 25 -6.00 -22.94 -13.12
CA ARG A 25 -6.43 -21.57 -13.45
C ARG A 25 -6.35 -20.63 -12.25
N LEU A 26 -5.54 -19.59 -12.48
CA LEU A 26 -5.65 -18.19 -12.02
C LEU A 26 -5.16 -17.86 -10.61
N ARG A 27 -4.06 -17.09 -10.54
CA ARG A 27 -3.97 -15.90 -9.66
C ARG A 27 -3.15 -14.77 -10.30
N CYS A 28 -3.70 -14.22 -11.38
CA CYS A 28 -3.46 -12.85 -11.84
C CYS A 28 -4.81 -12.32 -12.34
N LEU A 29 -5.12 -11.05 -12.07
CA LEU A 29 -6.19 -10.35 -12.81
C LEU A 29 -5.87 -10.47 -14.30
N PRO A 30 -6.83 -10.88 -15.15
CA PRO A 30 -6.65 -10.86 -16.59
C PRO A 30 -6.04 -9.52 -17.03
N HIS A 31 -5.01 -9.59 -17.88
CA HIS A 31 -4.23 -8.42 -18.31
C HIS A 31 -5.14 -7.31 -18.86
N GLU A 32 -6.19 -7.70 -19.56
CA GLU A 32 -7.21 -6.82 -20.14
C GLU A 32 -7.97 -6.02 -19.09
N ILE A 33 -8.36 -6.62 -17.96
CA ILE A 33 -9.04 -5.93 -16.86
C ILE A 33 -8.07 -4.94 -16.19
N SER A 34 -6.81 -5.34 -16.04
CA SER A 34 -5.77 -4.46 -15.48
C SER A 34 -5.52 -3.25 -16.38
N LEU A 35 -5.45 -3.45 -17.70
CA LEU A 35 -5.30 -2.38 -18.68
C LEU A 35 -6.53 -1.47 -18.75
N ASP A 36 -7.75 -2.02 -18.70
CA ASP A 36 -8.97 -1.23 -18.70
C ASP A 36 -9.06 -0.32 -17.46
N ILE A 37 -8.76 -0.85 -16.28
CA ILE A 37 -8.70 -0.05 -15.04
C ILE A 37 -7.64 1.06 -15.15
N LEU A 38 -6.43 0.73 -15.62
CA LEU A 38 -5.33 1.70 -15.70
C LEU A 38 -5.54 2.76 -16.79
N SER A 39 -6.18 2.40 -17.92
CA SER A 39 -6.40 3.30 -19.07
C SER A 39 -7.41 4.42 -18.78
N ARG A 40 -8.34 4.20 -17.84
CA ARG A 40 -9.41 5.15 -17.52
C ARG A 40 -9.04 6.16 -16.42
N LEU A 41 -7.81 6.14 -15.91
CA LEU A 41 -7.45 6.85 -14.67
C LEU A 41 -6.37 7.94 -14.85
N PRO A 42 -6.69 9.22 -14.56
CA PRO A 42 -5.69 10.28 -14.49
C PRO A 42 -4.57 10.02 -13.46
N ILE A 43 -3.40 10.66 -13.63
CA ILE A 43 -2.17 10.51 -12.80
C ILE A 43 -2.36 10.94 -11.31
N LYS A 44 -3.55 11.37 -10.90
CA LYS A 44 -3.84 11.89 -9.56
C LYS A 44 -4.21 10.81 -8.53
N TYR A 45 -4.61 9.60 -8.91
CA TYR A 45 -5.12 8.58 -7.98
C TYR A 45 -4.04 7.68 -7.38
N VAL A 46 -4.38 7.01 -6.29
CA VAL A 46 -3.68 5.82 -5.80
C VAL A 46 -4.66 4.66 -5.92
N ILE A 47 -4.22 3.58 -6.55
CA ILE A 47 -5.03 2.38 -6.79
C ILE A 47 -4.37 1.22 -6.07
N GLN A 48 -5.15 0.44 -5.34
CA GLN A 48 -4.67 -0.76 -4.69
C GLN A 48 -5.58 -1.94 -4.94
N LEU A 49 -5.02 -2.94 -5.60
CA LEU A 49 -5.65 -4.24 -5.83
C LEU A 49 -5.29 -5.15 -4.66
N ARG A 50 -6.28 -5.68 -3.94
CA ARG A 50 -6.04 -6.69 -2.90
C ARG A 50 -7.07 -7.80 -2.97
N PHE A 51 -6.59 -9.00 -2.67
CA PHE A 51 -7.41 -10.18 -2.49
C PHE A 51 -7.86 -10.24 -1.03
N HIS A 52 -9.15 -10.40 -0.82
CA HIS A 52 -9.71 -10.63 0.50
C HIS A 52 -9.84 -12.15 0.74
N PRO A 53 -9.09 -12.73 1.70
CA PRO A 53 -8.99 -14.18 1.82
C PRO A 53 -10.29 -14.84 2.31
N VAL A 54 -11.10 -14.14 3.11
CA VAL A 54 -12.33 -14.69 3.70
C VAL A 54 -13.48 -14.67 2.69
N THR A 55 -13.71 -13.53 2.03
CA THR A 55 -14.80 -13.42 1.03
C THR A 55 -14.40 -13.99 -0.33
N LYS A 56 -13.11 -14.30 -0.53
CA LYS A 56 -12.52 -14.75 -1.81
C LYS A 56 -12.74 -13.76 -2.96
N GLU A 57 -12.89 -12.47 -2.64
CA GLU A 57 -13.12 -11.41 -3.63
C GLU A 57 -11.86 -10.58 -3.87
N TYR A 58 -11.74 -10.07 -5.10
CA TYR A 58 -10.79 -9.01 -5.41
C TYR A 58 -11.47 -7.66 -5.27
N LYS A 59 -10.92 -6.83 -4.38
CA LYS A 59 -11.36 -5.45 -4.19
C LYS A 59 -10.27 -4.49 -4.68
N VAL A 60 -10.70 -3.43 -5.35
CA VAL A 60 -9.81 -2.35 -5.78
C VAL A 60 -10.20 -1.09 -5.05
N ILE A 61 -9.27 -0.52 -4.28
CA ILE A 61 -9.49 0.76 -3.62
C ILE A 61 -8.87 1.85 -4.46
N LYS A 62 -9.67 2.87 -4.75
CA LYS A 62 -9.27 4.10 -5.43
C LYS A 62 -9.44 5.26 -4.47
N ILE A 63 -8.33 5.96 -4.21
CA ILE A 63 -8.32 7.17 -3.39
C ILE A 63 -8.25 8.39 -4.31
N VAL A 64 -9.22 9.30 -4.15
CA VAL A 64 -9.34 10.52 -4.93
C VAL A 64 -8.89 11.72 -4.09
N TYR A 65 -8.01 12.53 -4.69
CA TYR A 65 -7.48 13.74 -4.06
C TYR A 65 -7.95 14.98 -4.80
N TYR A 66 -8.80 15.79 -4.17
CA TYR A 66 -9.19 17.09 -4.71
C TYR A 66 -8.22 18.20 -4.32
N ARG A 67 -8.03 19.13 -5.24
CA ARG A 67 -7.44 20.44 -5.01
C ARG A 67 -8.53 21.46 -5.23
N SER A 68 -8.90 22.20 -4.19
CA SER A 68 -9.81 23.33 -4.32
C SER A 68 -9.00 24.58 -4.65
N ALA A 69 -9.35 25.24 -5.74
CA ALA A 69 -8.81 26.55 -6.09
C ALA A 69 -9.78 27.61 -5.54
N TYR A 70 -9.27 28.58 -4.80
CA TYR A 70 -10.03 29.76 -4.40
C TYR A 70 -9.20 30.98 -4.72
N ASN A 71 -9.87 32.00 -5.26
CA ASN A 71 -9.29 33.32 -5.41
C ASN A 71 -9.30 33.96 -4.03
N LEU A 72 -8.13 34.03 -3.39
CA LEU A 72 -7.95 35.07 -2.39
C LEU A 72 -7.98 36.39 -3.16
N GLU A 73 -8.99 37.22 -2.93
CA GLU A 73 -9.05 38.59 -3.43
C GLU A 73 -7.80 39.34 -2.94
N LYS A 74 -6.72 39.27 -3.72
CA LYS A 74 -5.51 40.06 -3.51
C LYS A 74 -5.51 41.18 -4.55
N PRO A 75 -5.06 42.41 -4.19
CA PRO A 75 -5.02 43.53 -5.11
C PRO A 75 -4.26 43.19 -6.40
N SER A 76 -4.71 43.83 -7.47
CA SER A 76 -4.75 43.43 -8.89
C SER A 76 -3.44 43.21 -9.65
N HIS A 77 -2.33 42.84 -9.02
CA HIS A 77 -1.06 42.58 -9.76
C HIS A 77 -0.44 41.20 -9.51
N PHE A 78 -0.99 40.38 -8.61
CA PHE A 78 -0.52 39.01 -8.36
C PHE A 78 -1.67 38.03 -8.07
N GLN A 79 -2.57 37.79 -9.04
CA GLN A 79 -3.54 36.68 -8.97
C GLN A 79 -2.81 35.35 -9.13
N ARG A 80 -2.18 34.88 -8.05
CA ARG A 80 -1.61 33.54 -7.95
C ARG A 80 -2.72 32.63 -7.43
N LEU A 81 -3.28 31.77 -8.29
CA LEU A 81 -4.21 30.72 -7.89
C LEU A 81 -3.60 29.91 -6.72
N THR A 82 -4.12 30.11 -5.51
CA THR A 82 -3.75 29.32 -4.35
C THR A 82 -4.66 28.11 -4.28
N TYR A 83 -4.08 26.92 -4.45
CA TYR A 83 -4.80 25.65 -4.31
C TYR A 83 -4.69 25.17 -2.86
N ILE A 84 -5.80 25.15 -2.11
CA ILE A 84 -5.89 24.38 -0.87
C ILE A 84 -6.31 22.98 -1.25
N ASN A 85 -5.59 22.02 -0.71
CA ASN A 85 -6.03 20.66 -0.82
C ASN A 85 -7.25 20.40 0.08
N SER A 86 -8.19 19.56 -0.36
CA SER A 86 -9.26 19.08 0.53
C SER A 86 -8.67 18.53 1.83
N ARG A 87 -9.39 18.68 2.95
CA ARG A 87 -8.96 18.13 4.24
C ARG A 87 -9.17 16.62 4.35
N LYS A 88 -9.92 16.03 3.42
CA LYS A 88 -10.25 14.61 3.35
C LYS A 88 -9.95 14.03 1.97
N SER A 89 -10.09 12.73 1.83
CA SER A 89 -9.92 12.01 0.57
C SER A 89 -11.17 11.17 0.29
N ASP A 90 -11.71 11.22 -0.92
CA ASP A 90 -12.81 10.32 -1.26
C ASP A 90 -12.24 8.94 -1.56
N VAL A 91 -13.02 7.95 -1.19
CA VAL A 91 -12.66 6.55 -1.34
C VAL A 91 -13.73 5.87 -2.16
N GLN A 92 -13.31 5.24 -3.24
CA GLN A 92 -14.14 4.40 -4.07
C GLN A 92 -13.61 2.98 -4.00
N ILE A 93 -14.51 2.02 -3.98
CA ILE A 93 -14.16 0.60 -4.01
C ILE A 93 -14.83 -0.05 -5.20
N TYR A 94 -14.06 -0.89 -5.88
CA TYR A 94 -14.55 -1.74 -6.94
C TYR A 94 -14.52 -3.18 -6.48
N ASN A 95 -15.63 -3.88 -6.65
CA ASN A 95 -15.69 -5.32 -6.45
C ASN A 95 -15.60 -6.00 -7.81
N LEU A 96 -14.60 -6.87 -7.99
CA LEU A 96 -14.40 -7.59 -9.24
C LEU A 96 -15.54 -8.56 -9.55
N CYS A 97 -16.17 -9.16 -8.53
CA CYS A 97 -17.26 -10.11 -8.69
C CYS A 97 -18.52 -9.44 -9.23
N THR A 98 -18.84 -8.24 -8.76
CA THR A 98 -20.01 -7.47 -9.22
C THR A 98 -19.69 -6.58 -10.42
N ASN A 99 -18.41 -6.35 -10.74
CA ASN A 99 -17.95 -5.45 -11.79
C ASN A 99 -18.43 -3.99 -11.59
N GLU A 100 -18.57 -3.56 -10.34
CA GLU A 100 -19.15 -2.26 -9.99
C GLU A 100 -18.22 -1.43 -9.12
N TRP A 101 -18.13 -0.14 -9.45
CA TRP A 101 -17.58 0.88 -8.56
C TRP A 101 -18.69 1.41 -7.66
N ARG A 102 -18.42 1.46 -6.36
CA ARG A 102 -19.27 2.20 -5.41
C ARG A 102 -18.45 3.18 -4.60
N SER A 103 -19.11 4.26 -4.20
CA SER A 103 -18.53 5.25 -3.30
C SER A 103 -18.59 4.74 -1.86
N LEU A 104 -17.48 4.90 -1.13
CA LEU A 104 -17.44 4.73 0.33
C LEU A 104 -17.49 6.09 1.05
N GLY A 105 -17.64 7.19 0.31
CA GLY A 105 -17.64 8.54 0.85
C GLY A 105 -16.22 9.05 1.16
N GLU A 106 -16.15 9.96 2.13
CA GLU A 106 -14.89 10.60 2.54
C GLU A 106 -14.20 9.82 3.66
N ALA A 107 -12.91 9.55 3.50
CA ALA A 107 -12.07 9.11 4.61
C ALA A 107 -12.03 10.19 5.72
N PRO A 108 -11.94 9.79 7.02
CA PRO A 108 -11.91 10.74 8.14
C PRO A 108 -10.84 11.82 8.02
N TYR A 109 -9.71 11.49 7.40
CA TYR A 109 -8.59 12.39 7.15
C TYR A 109 -8.08 12.27 5.72
N ARG A 110 -7.37 13.31 5.25
CA ARG A 110 -6.61 13.22 4.01
C ARG A 110 -5.47 12.22 4.15
N LEU A 111 -5.46 11.23 3.27
CA LEU A 111 -4.44 10.18 3.24
C LEU A 111 -3.16 10.69 2.57
N GLU A 112 -2.00 10.31 3.07
CA GLU A 112 -0.71 10.68 2.50
C GLU A 112 -0.45 9.87 1.22
N LYS A 113 -0.40 10.56 0.08
CA LYS A 113 -0.24 9.93 -1.23
C LYS A 113 1.13 9.28 -1.44
N LYS A 114 2.20 9.86 -0.88
CA LYS A 114 3.57 9.55 -1.34
C LYS A 114 4.31 8.56 -0.47
N SER A 115 4.10 8.59 0.84
CA SER A 115 4.93 7.83 1.78
C SER A 115 4.31 6.51 2.24
N SER A 116 3.02 6.27 2.01
CA SER A 116 2.33 5.05 2.46
C SER A 116 1.38 4.52 1.39
N PRO A 117 1.84 3.65 0.47
CA PRO A 117 0.95 2.98 -0.45
C PRO A 117 0.19 1.90 0.33
N GLY A 118 -0.89 2.28 1.03
CA GLY A 118 -1.89 1.42 1.67
C GLY A 118 -1.42 0.00 1.97
N VAL A 119 -0.83 -0.16 3.15
CA VAL A 119 -0.13 -1.37 3.55
C VAL A 119 -1.15 -2.37 4.07
N LEU A 120 -1.15 -3.61 3.57
CA LEU A 120 -2.10 -4.64 3.99
C LEU A 120 -1.54 -5.44 5.17
N VAL A 121 -2.22 -5.41 6.31
CA VAL A 121 -1.93 -6.23 7.51
C VAL A 121 -3.27 -6.65 8.10
N ASN A 122 -3.44 -7.91 8.49
CA ASN A 122 -4.66 -8.44 9.12
C ASN A 122 -5.95 -8.09 8.34
N GLY A 123 -5.95 -8.22 7.02
CA GLY A 123 -7.11 -7.90 6.17
C GLY A 123 -7.42 -6.41 6.04
N ARG A 124 -6.60 -5.54 6.63
CA ARG A 124 -6.81 -4.10 6.70
C ARG A 124 -5.75 -3.32 5.94
N LEU A 125 -6.15 -2.30 5.20
CA LEU A 125 -5.25 -1.41 4.49
C LEU A 125 -4.89 -0.18 5.32
N HIS A 126 -3.62 0.21 5.34
CA HIS A 126 -3.10 1.23 6.25
C HIS A 126 -2.42 2.38 5.53
N TRP A 127 -2.79 3.61 5.89
CA TRP A 127 -2.15 4.83 5.39
C TRP A 127 -1.83 5.78 6.53
N MET A 128 -0.72 6.50 6.40
CA MET A 128 -0.54 7.73 7.18
C MET A 128 -1.51 8.79 6.71
N SER A 129 -2.04 9.58 7.64
CA SER A 129 -2.64 10.88 7.30
C SER A 129 -1.58 11.85 6.76
N GLN A 130 -1.99 12.82 5.95
CA GLN A 130 -1.09 13.79 5.28
C GLN A 130 -0.14 14.52 6.24
N TRP A 131 -0.60 14.82 7.45
CA TRP A 131 0.21 15.49 8.47
C TRP A 131 0.92 14.53 9.42
N GLY A 132 0.82 13.21 9.17
CA GLY A 132 1.47 12.19 9.98
C GLY A 132 0.99 12.18 11.44
N ARG A 133 -0.27 12.51 11.70
CA ARG A 133 -0.82 12.52 13.07
C ARG A 133 -1.48 11.21 13.48
N TYR A 134 -1.99 10.50 12.49
CA TYR A 134 -2.78 9.29 12.64
C TYR A 134 -2.40 8.29 11.56
N ILE A 135 -2.44 7.01 11.91
CA ILE A 135 -2.53 5.89 10.96
C ILE A 135 -4.01 5.57 10.79
N LEU A 136 -4.50 5.57 9.56
CA LEU A 136 -5.85 5.09 9.25
C LEU A 136 -5.74 3.66 8.73
N SER A 137 -6.55 2.79 9.30
CA SER A 137 -6.85 1.46 8.77
C SER A 137 -8.20 1.47 8.07
N PHE A 138 -8.32 0.73 6.98
CA PHE A 138 -9.58 0.41 6.31
C PHE A 138 -9.78 -1.10 6.33
N ASP A 139 -10.87 -1.55 6.93
CA ASP A 139 -11.25 -2.96 6.94
C ASP A 139 -11.89 -3.35 5.62
N LEU A 140 -11.28 -4.32 4.92
CA LEU A 140 -11.80 -4.83 3.66
C LEU A 140 -13.05 -5.71 3.83
N ALA A 141 -13.33 -6.23 5.03
CA ALA A 141 -14.53 -7.02 5.31
C ALA A 141 -15.71 -6.10 5.61
N GLU A 142 -15.53 -5.18 6.56
CA GLU A 142 -16.59 -4.28 7.06
C GLU A 142 -16.70 -2.98 6.26
N ASP A 143 -15.81 -2.75 5.30
CA ASP A 143 -15.68 -1.53 4.50
C ASP A 143 -15.70 -0.25 5.34
N SER A 144 -15.02 -0.27 6.49
CA SER A 144 -15.03 0.80 7.49
C SER A 144 -13.63 1.29 7.84
N PHE A 145 -13.54 2.56 8.25
CA PHE A 145 -12.29 3.17 8.69
C PHE A 145 -12.14 3.12 10.21
N GLN A 146 -10.93 2.87 10.67
CA GLN A 146 -10.56 2.98 12.08
C GLN A 146 -9.18 3.62 12.22
N GLU A 147 -9.01 4.41 13.28
CA GLU A 147 -7.71 4.96 13.65
C GLU A 147 -6.89 3.92 14.38
N ILE A 148 -5.60 3.89 14.06
CA ILE A 148 -4.60 3.04 14.71
C ILE A 148 -3.59 3.95 15.42
N PRO A 149 -3.21 3.62 16.67
CA PRO A 149 -2.25 4.43 17.41
C PRO A 149 -0.90 4.49 16.70
N ILE A 150 -0.29 5.68 16.71
CA ILE A 150 1.09 5.88 16.25
C ILE A 150 2.08 5.40 17.32
N PRO A 151 3.33 5.05 16.94
CA PRO A 151 4.30 4.47 17.89
C PRO A 151 4.74 5.41 19.02
N ASP A 152 4.90 6.70 18.72
CA ASP A 152 5.34 7.71 19.69
C ASP A 152 4.51 8.98 19.52
N GLN A 153 3.59 9.21 20.46
CA GLN A 153 2.71 10.39 20.47
C GLN A 153 3.41 11.66 20.94
N THR A 154 4.61 11.57 21.52
CA THR A 154 5.38 12.76 21.91
C THR A 154 5.92 13.50 20.68
N LEU A 155 6.01 12.81 19.53
CA LEU A 155 6.37 13.43 18.27
C LEU A 155 5.23 14.31 17.74
N ARG A 156 5.53 15.59 17.53
CA ARG A 156 4.60 16.59 16.96
C ARG A 156 3.94 16.12 15.66
N SER A 157 4.65 15.32 14.87
CA SER A 157 4.11 14.65 13.69
C SER A 157 5.06 13.59 13.15
N TRP A 158 4.51 12.51 12.63
CA TRP A 158 5.20 11.47 11.86
C TRP A 158 5.25 11.81 10.35
N MET A 159 5.47 13.08 10.03
CA MET A 159 5.60 13.52 8.64
C MET A 159 6.78 12.84 7.96
N ASN A 160 6.56 12.33 6.75
CA ASN A 160 7.51 11.49 5.99
C ASN A 160 7.75 10.09 6.57
N CYS A 161 6.90 9.62 7.50
CA CYS A 161 6.91 8.22 7.88
C CYS A 161 6.54 7.34 6.69
N HIS A 162 7.26 6.24 6.54
CA HIS A 162 6.97 5.18 5.60
C HIS A 162 6.40 3.96 6.32
N LEU A 163 5.14 3.61 6.01
CA LEU A 163 4.54 2.37 6.47
C LEU A 163 4.97 1.20 5.58
N SER A 164 5.20 0.04 6.19
CA SER A 164 5.59 -1.21 5.53
C SER A 164 5.13 -2.43 6.35
N VAL A 165 5.36 -3.64 5.81
CA VAL A 165 5.17 -4.89 6.55
C VAL A 165 6.53 -5.56 6.74
N LEU A 166 6.92 -5.81 7.99
CA LEU A 166 8.11 -6.57 8.33
C LEU A 166 7.72 -7.75 9.21
N GLY A 167 8.13 -8.96 8.82
CA GLY A 167 7.79 -10.17 9.56
C GLY A 167 6.29 -10.43 9.73
N GLY A 168 5.44 -9.87 8.86
CA GLY A 168 3.97 -9.95 8.97
C GLY A 168 3.32 -8.84 9.83
N TYR A 169 4.12 -7.99 10.48
CA TYR A 169 3.63 -6.93 11.36
C TYR A 169 3.60 -5.57 10.67
N LEU A 170 2.67 -4.72 11.06
CA LEU A 170 2.64 -3.32 10.64
C LEU A 170 3.89 -2.60 11.18
N SER A 171 4.63 -1.96 10.28
CA SER A 171 5.90 -1.32 10.59
C SER A 171 5.93 0.12 10.09
N ALA A 172 6.57 1.00 10.86
CA ALA A 172 6.67 2.43 10.60
C ALA A 172 8.13 2.89 10.66
N ALA A 173 8.66 3.37 9.53
CA ALA A 173 10.01 3.89 9.44
C ALA A 173 10.01 5.43 9.43
N LEU A 174 10.83 6.06 10.27
CA LEU A 174 11.00 7.51 10.34
C LEU A 174 12.46 7.92 10.53
N PRO A 175 12.84 9.14 10.11
CA PRO A 175 14.18 9.68 10.39
C PRO A 175 14.48 9.65 11.89
N SER A 176 15.65 9.12 12.24
CA SER A 176 16.09 9.07 13.63
C SER A 176 16.36 10.47 14.18
N ARG A 177 16.08 10.68 15.48
CA ARG A 177 16.25 11.98 16.16
C ARG A 177 17.71 12.46 16.19
N GLY A 178 18.67 11.54 16.09
CA GLY A 178 20.12 11.84 16.21
C GLY A 178 20.79 12.52 15.01
N GLY A 179 20.05 13.01 14.00
CA GLY A 179 20.59 13.84 12.91
C GLY A 179 21.39 13.12 11.82
N ASN A 180 21.78 11.86 12.02
CA ASN A 180 22.74 11.14 11.16
C ASN A 180 22.14 10.51 9.89
N ARG A 181 21.01 11.00 9.36
CA ARG A 181 20.28 10.38 8.23
C ARG A 181 19.89 8.90 8.44
N ALA A 182 20.05 8.38 9.65
CA ALA A 182 19.58 7.07 10.08
C ALA A 182 18.05 7.03 10.11
N LEU A 183 17.49 5.82 10.04
CA LEU A 183 16.06 5.57 10.15
C LEU A 183 15.79 4.65 11.33
N ASP A 184 14.87 5.07 12.20
CA ASP A 184 14.30 4.18 13.20
C ASP A 184 13.10 3.46 12.58
N ILE A 185 13.02 2.14 12.77
CA ILE A 185 11.89 1.32 12.35
C ILE A 185 11.20 0.77 13.60
N TRP A 186 9.92 1.10 13.69
CA TRP A 186 9.02 0.64 14.73
C TRP A 186 8.15 -0.49 14.17
N VAL A 187 7.88 -1.50 15.00
CA VAL A 187 7.07 -2.65 14.64
C VAL A 187 6.00 -2.85 15.71
N MET A 188 4.73 -2.94 15.29
CA MET A 188 3.58 -3.16 16.16
C MET A 188 3.44 -4.65 16.42
N LYS A 189 3.87 -5.12 17.60
CA LYS A 189 3.85 -6.55 17.95
C LYS A 189 2.45 -7.10 18.20
N GLU A 190 1.55 -6.25 18.69
CA GLU A 190 0.15 -6.57 18.89
C GLU A 190 -0.71 -5.55 18.15
N TYR A 191 -1.53 -6.05 17.22
CA TYR A 191 -2.25 -5.18 16.30
C TYR A 191 -3.24 -4.26 17.03
N GLY A 192 -3.15 -2.96 16.79
CA GLY A 192 -4.03 -1.95 17.39
C GLY A 192 -3.64 -1.49 18.79
N VAL A 193 -2.64 -2.13 19.43
CA VAL A 193 -2.19 -1.78 20.79
C VAL A 193 -1.00 -0.84 20.71
N GLN A 194 -1.11 0.34 21.33
CA GLN A 194 -0.09 1.39 21.27
C GLN A 194 1.23 0.97 21.94
N GLU A 195 1.12 0.35 23.11
CA GLU A 195 2.26 -0.06 23.94
C GLU A 195 3.06 -1.20 23.30
N SER A 196 2.48 -1.87 22.29
CA SER A 196 3.12 -2.96 21.57
C SER A 196 4.09 -2.49 20.48
N TRP A 197 4.13 -1.18 20.20
CA TRP A 197 5.09 -0.62 19.26
C TRP A 197 6.50 -0.67 19.85
N VAL A 198 7.36 -1.45 19.22
CA VAL A 198 8.77 -1.58 19.63
C VAL A 198 9.65 -1.01 18.52
N LYS A 199 10.62 -0.18 18.89
CA LYS A 199 11.71 0.23 17.99
C LYS A 199 12.64 -0.96 17.79
N GLU A 200 12.37 -1.76 16.77
CA GLU A 200 13.04 -3.04 16.54
C GLU A 200 14.32 -2.89 15.71
N PHE A 201 14.36 -1.94 14.78
CA PHE A 201 15.54 -1.73 13.94
C PHE A 201 15.98 -0.28 13.91
N ASN A 202 17.29 -0.07 13.87
CA ASN A 202 17.90 1.20 13.52
C ASN A 202 18.73 0.97 12.25
N LEU A 203 18.32 1.59 11.15
CA LEU A 203 19.10 1.62 9.93
C LEU A 203 20.08 2.76 10.06
N GLY A 204 21.37 2.44 10.11
CA GLY A 204 22.44 3.43 10.13
C GLY A 204 22.41 4.37 8.93
N ALA A 205 23.36 5.32 8.91
CA ALA A 205 23.50 6.24 7.80
C ALA A 205 23.95 5.49 6.54
N TYR A 206 23.08 5.37 5.55
CA TYR A 206 23.48 4.88 4.23
C TYR A 206 24.05 6.04 3.40
N SER A 207 25.36 6.01 3.15
CA SER A 207 26.02 6.87 2.17
C SER A 207 25.76 6.31 0.77
N GLN A 208 24.72 6.82 0.11
CA GLN A 208 24.51 6.52 -1.29
C GLN A 208 25.73 6.98 -2.10
N GLY A 209 26.34 6.05 -2.85
CA GLY A 209 27.41 6.39 -3.78
C GLY A 209 26.99 7.49 -4.76
N PHE A 210 27.96 8.21 -5.29
CA PHE A 210 27.77 9.36 -6.18
C PHE A 210 26.75 9.04 -7.29
N ILE A 211 25.64 9.80 -7.37
CA ILE A 211 24.70 9.67 -8.50
C ILE A 211 25.40 10.25 -9.74
N PRO A 212 25.64 9.47 -10.81
CA PRO A 212 26.27 9.97 -12.03
C PRO A 212 25.55 11.23 -12.55
N PRO A 213 26.28 12.26 -13.01
CA PRO A 213 25.70 13.53 -13.47
C PRO A 213 24.56 13.38 -14.49
N GLU A 214 24.67 12.37 -15.35
CA GLU A 214 23.68 12.02 -16.39
C GLU A 214 22.29 11.65 -15.83
N LEU A 215 22.23 11.07 -14.62
CA LEU A 215 20.98 10.67 -13.97
C LEU A 215 20.35 11.80 -13.15
N GLN A 216 21.02 12.94 -12.97
CA GLN A 216 20.52 14.05 -12.14
C GLN A 216 19.31 14.78 -12.77
N LYS A 217 19.22 14.87 -14.10
CA LYS A 217 18.09 15.51 -14.82
C LYS A 217 16.79 14.69 -14.74
N PRO A 218 16.73 13.40 -15.12
CA PRO A 218 15.53 12.58 -14.96
C PRO A 218 15.13 12.39 -13.49
N HIS A 219 16.10 12.40 -12.56
CA HIS A 219 15.85 12.35 -11.13
C HIS A 219 15.04 13.56 -10.61
N ARG A 220 15.13 14.76 -11.21
CA ARG A 220 14.31 15.93 -10.80
C ARG A 220 12.82 15.76 -11.13
N ILE A 221 12.48 15.08 -12.22
CA ILE A 221 11.10 14.83 -12.64
C ILE A 221 10.42 13.85 -11.66
N TRP A 222 11.12 12.77 -11.30
CA TRP A 222 10.63 11.78 -10.32
C TRP A 222 10.68 12.28 -8.87
N LYS A 223 11.55 13.25 -8.54
CA LYS A 223 11.61 13.93 -7.22
C LYS A 223 10.26 14.55 -6.83
N ASN A 224 9.49 15.02 -7.80
CA ASN A 224 8.17 15.62 -7.58
C ASN A 224 7.08 14.54 -7.37
N PHE A 225 7.17 13.42 -8.07
CA PHE A 225 6.25 12.27 -7.94
C PHE A 225 6.42 11.55 -6.60
N LEU A 226 7.65 11.22 -6.25
CA LEU A 226 7.99 10.42 -5.07
C LEU A 226 8.12 11.25 -3.78
N GLY A 227 8.22 12.59 -3.82
CA GLY A 227 8.27 13.41 -2.58
C GLY A 227 9.61 13.32 -1.84
N ARG A 228 10.01 14.40 -1.14
CA ARG A 228 11.41 14.82 -0.93
C ARG A 228 12.37 13.82 -0.22
N ARG A 229 11.90 12.76 0.46
CA ARG A 229 12.73 11.91 1.36
C ARG A 229 12.43 10.39 1.33
N LEU A 230 12.00 9.80 0.21
CA LEU A 230 11.63 8.38 0.24
C LEU A 230 12.86 7.44 0.32
N VAL A 231 13.07 6.87 1.50
CA VAL A 231 13.59 5.52 1.66
C VAL A 231 12.36 4.61 1.79
N ARG A 232 12.28 3.56 0.98
CA ARG A 232 11.19 2.58 1.05
C ARG A 232 11.71 1.32 1.71
N ILE A 233 11.04 0.91 2.77
CA ILE A 233 11.27 -0.36 3.42
C ILE A 233 10.41 -1.38 2.68
N ILE A 234 11.06 -2.37 2.08
CA ILE A 234 10.42 -3.27 1.13
C ILE A 234 9.90 -4.51 1.85
N CYS A 235 10.77 -5.27 2.52
CA CYS A 235 10.41 -6.43 3.30
C CYS A 235 11.56 -6.89 4.21
N LEU A 236 11.25 -7.79 5.14
CA LEU A 236 12.22 -8.59 5.89
C LEU A 236 12.49 -9.89 5.13
N LEU A 237 13.75 -10.16 4.80
CA LEU A 237 14.19 -11.39 4.14
C LEU A 237 14.30 -12.53 5.16
N LYS A 238 14.24 -13.78 4.67
CA LYS A 238 14.45 -14.98 5.51
C LYS A 238 15.82 -15.00 6.21
N THR A 239 16.80 -14.29 5.66
CA THR A 239 18.13 -14.14 6.25
C THR A 239 18.14 -13.21 7.47
N GLY A 240 17.05 -12.49 7.74
CA GLY A 240 16.98 -11.42 8.74
C GLY A 240 17.40 -10.06 8.20
N ASP A 241 17.86 -9.97 6.94
CA ASP A 241 18.17 -8.70 6.31
C ASP A 241 16.90 -7.94 5.94
N ILE A 242 16.95 -6.61 6.02
CA ILE A 242 15.90 -5.71 5.59
C ILE A 242 16.21 -5.23 4.18
N LEU A 243 15.29 -5.48 3.26
CA LEU A 243 15.40 -4.99 1.90
C LEU A 243 14.90 -3.54 1.85
N VAL A 244 15.76 -2.65 1.33
CA VAL A 244 15.53 -1.21 1.32
C VAL A 244 15.76 -0.66 -0.07
N GLU A 245 14.83 0.15 -0.55
CA GLU A 245 14.96 0.89 -1.80
C GLU A 245 15.20 2.37 -1.50
N TYR A 246 16.38 2.84 -1.88
CA TYR A 246 16.76 4.25 -1.82
C TYR A 246 16.42 4.95 -3.12
N ARG A 247 16.19 6.27 -3.02
CA ARG A 247 15.95 7.16 -4.16
C ARG A 247 16.98 6.98 -5.26
N GLY A 248 16.54 6.92 -6.51
CA GLY A 248 17.43 6.80 -7.67
C GLY A 248 17.66 5.36 -8.13
N GLY A 249 16.83 4.40 -7.69
CA GLY A 249 16.91 3.01 -8.14
C GLY A 249 18.05 2.23 -7.48
N THR A 250 18.36 2.52 -6.20
CA THR A 250 19.36 1.75 -5.46
C THR A 250 18.65 0.79 -4.53
N LEU A 251 18.81 -0.51 -4.78
CA LEU A 251 18.31 -1.57 -3.93
C LEU A 251 19.43 -2.07 -3.01
N VAL A 252 19.14 -2.17 -1.72
CA VAL A 252 20.14 -2.47 -0.70
C VAL A 252 19.57 -3.48 0.28
N SER A 253 20.36 -4.49 0.63
CA SER A 253 20.12 -5.36 1.77
C SER A 253 20.80 -4.75 2.99
N TYR A 254 20.08 -4.52 4.08
CA TYR A 254 20.63 -4.08 5.35
C TYR A 254 20.59 -5.23 6.35
N ASN A 255 21.74 -5.63 6.88
CA ASN A 255 21.82 -6.63 7.93
C ASN A 255 21.77 -5.95 9.30
N PRO A 256 20.69 -6.11 10.09
CA PRO A 256 20.53 -5.39 11.35
C PRO A 256 21.48 -5.87 12.46
N VAL A 257 22.04 -7.08 12.35
CA VAL A 257 22.96 -7.65 13.34
C VAL A 257 24.37 -7.07 13.18
N SER A 258 24.86 -7.00 11.94
CA SER A 258 26.19 -6.46 11.61
C SER A 258 26.18 -4.95 11.33
N GLY A 259 25.01 -4.35 11.10
CA GLY A 259 24.87 -2.96 10.68
C GLY A 259 25.36 -2.68 9.25
N MET A 260 25.60 -3.72 8.45
CA MET A 260 26.17 -3.58 7.11
C MET A 260 25.11 -3.41 6.03
N PHE A 261 25.41 -2.55 5.07
CA PHE A 261 24.64 -2.39 3.84
C PHE A 261 25.32 -3.12 2.69
N LYS A 262 24.54 -3.89 1.93
CA LYS A 262 24.98 -4.58 0.72
C LYS A 262 24.15 -4.10 -0.47
N ASN A 263 24.79 -3.47 -1.45
CA ASN A 263 24.12 -3.08 -2.69
C ASN A 263 23.73 -4.34 -3.47
N LEU A 264 22.48 -4.38 -3.94
CA LEU A 264 21.95 -5.45 -4.76
C LEU A 264 21.85 -4.96 -6.21
N SER A 265 22.61 -5.59 -7.10
CA SER A 265 22.56 -5.33 -8.54
C SER A 265 22.41 -6.65 -9.27
N PHE A 266 21.48 -6.70 -10.23
CA PHE A 266 21.25 -7.86 -11.09
C PHE A 266 21.58 -7.49 -12.54
N GLN A 267 22.03 -8.48 -13.32
CA GLN A 267 22.21 -8.29 -14.75
C GLN A 267 20.87 -7.91 -15.39
N GLY A 268 20.86 -6.85 -16.22
CA GLY A 268 19.64 -6.32 -16.83
C GLY A 268 18.79 -5.43 -15.93
N MET A 269 19.21 -5.16 -14.68
CA MET A 269 18.50 -4.21 -13.81
C MET A 269 18.50 -2.81 -14.46
N PRO A 270 17.33 -2.19 -14.66
CA PRO A 270 17.25 -0.85 -15.24
C PRO A 270 17.86 0.18 -14.29
N ARG A 271 18.33 1.31 -14.83
CA ARG A 271 18.93 2.40 -14.03
C ARG A 271 17.93 3.05 -13.06
N LEU A 272 16.64 2.95 -13.35
CA LEU A 272 15.54 3.46 -12.54
C LEU A 272 14.45 2.40 -12.49
N PHE A 273 14.02 2.05 -11.28
CA PHE A 273 12.93 1.10 -11.06
C PHE A 273 12.14 1.46 -9.80
N GLN A 274 11.03 0.76 -9.65
CA GLN A 274 10.27 0.67 -8.42
C GLN A 274 10.12 -0.79 -8.05
N THR A 275 10.48 -1.11 -6.81
CA THR A 275 10.37 -2.47 -6.28
C THR A 275 8.98 -2.72 -5.71
N THR A 276 8.41 -3.86 -6.07
CA THR A 276 7.14 -4.38 -5.53
C THR A 276 7.37 -5.80 -5.03
N VAL A 277 6.96 -6.07 -3.79
CA VAL A 277 7.06 -7.41 -3.22
C VAL A 277 5.84 -8.21 -3.65
N HIS A 278 6.08 -9.41 -4.16
CA HIS A 278 5.06 -10.41 -4.39
C HIS A 278 5.26 -11.54 -3.39
N VAL A 279 4.24 -11.82 -2.59
CA VAL A 279 4.20 -13.03 -1.76
C VAL A 279 3.55 -14.11 -2.62
N GLY A 280 4.33 -15.09 -3.06
CA GLY A 280 3.80 -16.28 -3.71
C GLY A 280 2.96 -17.07 -2.72
N SER A 281 1.64 -17.06 -2.88
CA SER A 281 0.73 -17.92 -2.12
C SER A 281 0.47 -19.17 -2.96
N LEU A 282 1.12 -20.28 -2.61
CA LEU A 282 0.89 -21.62 -3.18
C LEU A 282 -0.07 -22.47 -2.33
N TYR A 283 -0.75 -21.91 -1.32
CA TYR A 283 -1.63 -22.69 -0.45
C TYR A 283 -3.12 -22.50 -0.80
N PRO A 284 -3.86 -23.60 -1.08
CA PRO A 284 -5.29 -23.63 -0.88
C PRO A 284 -5.53 -23.65 0.62
N VAL A 285 -6.22 -22.64 1.16
CA VAL A 285 -6.68 -22.70 2.55
C VAL A 285 -7.86 -23.66 2.57
N VAL A 286 -7.55 -24.91 2.91
CA VAL A 286 -8.52 -25.92 3.31
C VAL A 286 -8.11 -26.42 4.69
N HIS A 287 -9.12 -26.52 5.56
CA HIS A 287 -9.16 -27.11 6.91
C HIS A 287 -8.56 -26.25 8.04
N SER A 288 -9.24 -26.07 9.18
CA SER A 288 -10.51 -26.64 9.71
C SER A 288 -11.03 -25.72 10.79
#